data_AF-A0A8J7QE83-F1
#
_entry.id   AF-A0A8J7QE83-F1
#
_cell.length_a   1.000
_cell.length_b   1.000
_cell.length_c   1.000
_cell.angle_alpha   90.00
_cell.angle_beta   90.00
_cell.angle_gamma   90.00
#
_symmetry.space_group_name_H-M   'P 1'
#
loop_
_entity.id
_entity.type
_entity.pdbx_description
1 polymer ?
#
loop_
_entity_poly.entity_id
_entity_poly.type
_entity_poly.pdbx_seq_one_letter_code
_entity_poly.pdbx_strand_id
1 'polypeptide(L)'
;LGEAVLKVLKDFSPSILSEELTRHFEQEMDLVFNGKKTKEEVIEEAKQVLTPILTNFKVNQEKIGTILSSALKIFLDDESTLGDCPSCKSGKLVIRKNKKGNFFVGCSNYPLCKVTYPLPHASKIVKTGKVCNLCGTPIVKVIRKGKRTFEMCLAPNCPSKKEWASSKNNTNSY
;
A
#
# COMPACT_ATOMS: atom_id res chain seq x y z
N LEU A 1 5.48 -3.11 1.16
CA LEU A 1 6.41 -2.13 1.79
C LEU A 1 7.54 -2.81 2.56
N GLY A 2 7.27 -3.79 3.43
CA GLY A 2 8.30 -4.50 4.21
C GLY A 2 9.43 -5.10 3.37
N GLU A 3 9.13 -5.75 2.25
CA GLU A 3 10.15 -6.30 1.34
C GLU A 3 11.11 -5.24 0.77
N ALA A 4 10.60 -4.04 0.45
CA ALA A 4 11.44 -2.96 -0.06
C ALA A 4 12.42 -2.46 1.01
N VAL A 5 11.96 -2.36 2.26
CA VAL A 5 12.82 -2.02 3.40
C VAL A 5 13.86 -3.09 3.64
N LEU A 6 13.47 -4.37 3.64
CA LEU A 6 14.40 -5.49 3.81
C LEU A 6 15.45 -5.53 2.71
N LYS A 7 15.07 -5.30 1.45
CA LYS A 7 16.00 -5.24 0.33
C LYS A 7 17.03 -4.13 0.52
N VAL A 8 16.58 -2.93 0.87
CA VAL A 8 17.47 -1.79 1.15
C VAL A 8 18.43 -2.10 2.29
N LEU A 9 17.94 -2.64 3.41
CA LEU A 9 18.79 -2.99 4.53
C LEU A 9 19.79 -4.10 4.16
N LYS A 10 19.40 -5.08 3.34
CA LYS A 10 20.30 -6.13 2.85
C LYS A 10 21.40 -5.59 1.93
N ASP A 11 21.06 -4.64 1.06
CA ASP A 11 22.00 -4.09 0.07
C ASP A 11 22.97 -3.07 0.70
N PHE A 12 22.54 -2.28 1.70
CA PHE A 12 23.33 -1.18 2.25
C PHE A 12 23.85 -1.40 3.68
N SER A 13 23.20 -2.26 4.47
CA SER A 13 23.57 -2.58 5.87
C SER A 13 23.34 -4.06 6.23
N PRO A 14 23.94 -5.03 5.50
CA PRO A 14 23.67 -6.45 5.71
C PRO A 14 23.98 -6.93 7.14
N SER A 15 25.00 -6.35 7.78
CA SER A 15 25.39 -6.70 9.15
C SER A 15 24.29 -6.44 10.18
N ILE A 16 23.45 -5.40 9.99
CA ILE A 16 22.36 -5.07 10.91
C ILE A 16 21.21 -6.09 10.87
N LEU A 17 21.13 -6.86 9.78
CA LEU A 17 20.16 -7.93 9.60
C LEU A 17 20.71 -9.30 9.99
N SER A 18 21.97 -9.38 10.41
CA SER A 18 22.59 -10.66 10.73
C SER A 18 22.12 -11.20 12.07
N GLU A 19 21.74 -12.47 12.09
CA GLU A 19 21.41 -13.17 13.35
C GLU A 19 22.61 -13.22 14.31
N GLU A 20 23.83 -13.21 13.78
CA GLU A 20 25.07 -13.19 14.56
C GLU A 20 25.16 -11.92 15.41
N LEU A 21 24.94 -10.74 14.81
CA LEU A 21 24.96 -9.47 15.54
C LEU A 21 23.84 -9.40 16.59
N THR A 22 22.66 -9.90 16.26
CA THR A 22 21.53 -9.97 17.20
C THR A 22 21.87 -10.86 18.40
N ARG A 23 22.36 -12.08 18.13
CA ARG A 23 22.75 -13.05 19.17
C ARG A 23 23.86 -12.53 20.05
N HIS A 24 24.85 -11.84 19.46
CA HIS A 24 25.95 -11.23 20.19
C HIS A 24 25.45 -10.23 21.24
N PHE A 25 24.63 -9.25 20.83
CA PHE A 25 24.12 -8.27 21.79
C PHE A 25 23.13 -8.84 22.80
N GLU A 26 22.39 -9.89 22.47
CA GLU A 26 21.59 -10.64 23.45
C GLU A 26 22.47 -11.23 24.56
N GLN A 27 23.59 -11.87 24.20
CA GLN A 27 24.55 -12.41 25.16
C GLN A 27 25.22 -11.31 26.00
N GLU A 28 25.56 -10.18 25.39
CA GLU A 28 26.12 -9.03 26.10
C GLU A 28 25.12 -8.45 27.13
N MET A 29 23.82 -8.40 26.80
CA MET A 29 22.78 -8.00 27.76
C MET A 29 22.64 -9.00 28.91
N ASP A 30 22.77 -10.31 28.65
CA ASP A 30 22.77 -11.34 29.69
C ASP A 30 23.98 -11.20 30.64
N LEU A 31 25.16 -10.83 30.13
CA LEU A 31 26.33 -10.56 30.96
C LEU A 31 26.10 -9.38 31.91
N VAL A 32 25.43 -8.33 31.43
CA VAL A 32 25.02 -7.19 32.27
C VAL A 32 24.03 -7.63 33.34
N PHE A 33 23.01 -8.41 32.96
CA PHE A 33 22.02 -8.91 33.91
C PHE A 33 22.65 -9.75 35.03
N ASN A 34 23.67 -10.56 34.68
CA ASN A 34 24.40 -11.40 35.64
C ASN A 34 25.52 -10.65 36.39
N GLY A 35 25.67 -9.33 36.21
CA GLY A 35 26.69 -8.52 36.86
C GLY A 35 28.13 -8.81 36.41
N LYS A 36 28.30 -9.47 35.25
CA LYS A 36 29.61 -9.84 34.67
C LYS A 36 30.18 -8.76 33.75
N LYS A 37 29.35 -7.84 33.28
CA LYS A 37 29.73 -6.69 32.44
C LYS A 37 28.91 -5.47 32.85
N THR A 38 29.44 -4.28 32.66
CA THR A 38 28.73 -3.02 32.92
C THR A 38 27.93 -2.59 31.71
N LYS A 39 26.91 -1.74 31.94
CA LYS A 39 26.10 -1.18 30.85
C LYS A 39 26.95 -0.31 29.92
N GLU A 40 27.88 0.43 30.51
CA GLU A 40 28.77 1.36 29.82
C GLU A 40 29.67 0.62 28.81
N GLU A 41 30.21 -0.54 29.19
CA GLU A 41 31.01 -1.37 28.29
C GLU A 41 30.21 -1.87 27.09
N VAL A 42 28.97 -2.35 27.31
CA VAL A 42 28.10 -2.81 26.21
C VAL A 42 27.69 -1.65 25.29
N ILE A 43 27.41 -0.48 25.85
CA ILE A 43 27.07 0.72 25.06
C ILE A 43 28.25 1.16 24.20
N GLU A 44 29.46 1.15 24.74
CA GLU A 44 30.63 1.60 23.98
C GLU A 44 30.96 0.64 22.84
N GLU A 45 30.84 -0.66 23.07
CA GLU A 45 30.92 -1.67 22.02
C GLU A 45 29.84 -1.50 20.95
N ALA A 46 28.59 -1.28 21.35
CA ALA A 46 27.49 -1.03 20.42
C ALA A 46 27.77 0.18 19.51
N LYS A 47 28.33 1.27 20.06
CA LYS A 47 28.75 2.42 19.25
C LYS A 47 29.84 2.04 18.26
N GLN A 48 30.86 1.30 18.68
CA GLN A 48 31.96 0.89 17.81
C GLN A 48 31.45 0.06 16.63
N VAL A 49 30.49 -0.83 16.86
CA VAL A 49 29.90 -1.68 15.81
C VAL A 49 28.93 -0.89 14.92
N LEU A 50 28.07 -0.05 15.49
CA LEU A 50 27.03 0.65 14.73
C LEU A 50 27.56 1.86 13.95
N THR A 51 28.59 2.54 14.44
CA THR A 51 29.16 3.74 13.79
C THR A 51 29.54 3.50 12.32
N PRO A 52 30.33 2.48 11.94
CA PRO A 52 30.67 2.24 10.54
C PRO A 52 29.43 1.88 9.69
N ILE A 53 28.50 1.10 10.25
CA ILE A 53 27.26 0.71 9.57
C ILE A 53 26.41 1.94 9.24
N LEU A 54 26.19 2.80 10.24
CA LEU A 54 25.41 4.03 10.08
C LEU A 54 26.10 5.05 9.19
N THR A 55 27.42 5.07 9.17
CA THR A 55 28.21 5.93 8.28
C THR A 55 28.02 5.52 6.82
N ASN A 56 28.13 4.21 6.53
CA ASN A 56 27.86 3.70 5.18
C ASN A 56 26.41 3.96 4.74
N PHE A 57 25.46 3.79 5.66
CA PHE A 57 24.04 4.09 5.39
C PHE A 57 23.83 5.57 5.06
N LYS A 58 24.48 6.48 5.83
CA LYS A 58 24.40 7.93 5.63
C LYS A 58 24.99 8.36 4.28
N VAL A 59 26.12 7.78 3.88
CA VAL A 59 26.74 8.05 2.55
C VAL A 59 25.78 7.67 1.42
N ASN A 60 24.99 6.60 1.59
CA ASN A 60 24.06 6.12 0.57
C ASN A 60 22.63 6.65 0.72
N GLN A 61 22.39 7.61 1.63
CA GLN A 61 21.04 8.07 2.01
C GLN A 61 20.18 8.50 0.81
N GLU A 62 20.75 9.19 -0.18
CA GLU A 62 20.00 9.61 -1.37
C GLU A 62 19.53 8.43 -2.22
N LYS A 63 20.40 7.45 -2.46
CA LYS A 63 20.06 6.24 -3.22
C LYS A 63 18.99 5.43 -2.49
N ILE A 64 19.15 5.28 -1.18
CA ILE A 64 18.16 4.62 -0.32
C ILE A 64 16.81 5.33 -0.42
N GLY A 65 16.81 6.67 -0.32
CA GLY A 65 15.60 7.49 -0.43
C GLY A 65 14.88 7.32 -1.76
N THR A 66 15.61 7.28 -2.88
CA THR A 66 15.01 7.08 -4.21
C THR A 66 14.41 5.69 -4.39
N ILE A 67 15.06 4.64 -3.88
CA ILE A 67 14.53 3.26 -3.91
C ILE A 67 13.26 3.15 -3.06
N LEU A 68 13.27 3.69 -1.84
CA LEU A 68 12.10 3.62 -0.96
C LEU A 68 10.94 4.47 -1.50
N SER A 69 11.23 5.66 -2.02
CA SER A 69 10.21 6.54 -2.62
C SER A 69 9.57 5.92 -3.85
N SER A 70 10.37 5.30 -4.73
CA SER A 70 9.85 4.60 -5.92
C SER A 70 9.05 3.36 -5.54
N ALA A 71 9.52 2.56 -4.59
CA ALA A 71 8.77 1.40 -4.08
C ALA A 71 7.44 1.82 -3.41
N LEU A 72 7.44 2.92 -2.66
CA LEU A 72 6.21 3.47 -2.07
C LEU A 72 5.26 3.95 -3.16
N LYS A 73 5.75 4.64 -4.19
CA LYS A 73 4.93 5.08 -5.32
C LYS A 73 4.28 3.90 -6.03
N ILE A 74 5.03 2.84 -6.32
CA ILE A 74 4.49 1.61 -6.93
C ILE A 74 3.38 1.01 -6.07
N PHE A 75 3.59 0.96 -4.75
CA PHE A 75 2.60 0.44 -3.81
C PHE A 75 1.32 1.30 -3.79
N LEU A 76 1.45 2.63 -3.73
CA LEU A 76 0.32 3.56 -3.77
C LEU A 76 -0.42 3.52 -5.11
N ASP A 77 0.31 3.38 -6.22
CA ASP A 77 -0.28 3.23 -7.55
C ASP A 77 -1.06 1.92 -7.68
N ASP A 78 -0.58 0.81 -7.10
CA ASP A 78 -1.33 -0.45 -7.08
C ASP A 78 -2.59 -0.39 -6.21
N GLU A 79 -2.52 0.24 -5.02
CA GLU A 79 -3.70 0.43 -4.17
C GLU A 79 -4.78 1.28 -4.84
N SER A 80 -4.37 2.29 -5.60
CA SER A 80 -5.29 3.15 -6.35
C SER A 80 -5.79 2.52 -7.66
N THR A 81 -5.21 1.39 -8.07
CA THR A 81 -5.54 0.66 -9.28
C THR A 81 -6.52 -0.49 -9.02
N LEU A 82 -7.61 -0.54 -9.77
CA LEU A 82 -8.70 -1.50 -9.60
C LEU A 82 -8.63 -2.69 -10.57
N GLY A 83 -7.77 -2.63 -11.58
CA GLY A 83 -7.60 -3.68 -12.60
C GLY A 83 -7.44 -3.10 -14.01
N ASP A 84 -7.36 -3.95 -15.02
CA ASP A 84 -7.23 -3.52 -16.40
C ASP A 84 -8.52 -2.88 -16.93
N CYS A 85 -8.37 -1.91 -17.84
CA CYS A 85 -9.49 -1.26 -18.49
C CYS A 85 -10.10 -2.20 -19.53
N PRO A 86 -11.38 -2.61 -19.39
CA PRO A 86 -12.01 -3.53 -20.32
C PRO A 86 -12.20 -2.93 -21.72
N SER A 87 -12.16 -1.60 -21.85
CA SER A 87 -12.37 -0.91 -23.13
C SER A 87 -11.12 -0.83 -24.00
N CYS A 88 -9.95 -0.49 -23.43
CA CYS A 88 -8.73 -0.33 -24.22
C CYS A 88 -7.72 -1.46 -24.01
N LYS A 89 -7.87 -2.29 -22.97
CA LYS A 89 -6.98 -3.41 -22.57
C LYS A 89 -5.51 -3.05 -22.31
N SER A 90 -5.08 -1.85 -22.64
CA SER A 90 -3.72 -1.33 -22.45
C SER A 90 -3.59 -0.38 -21.27
N GLY A 91 -4.71 0.13 -20.76
CA GLY A 91 -4.75 1.04 -19.61
C GLY A 91 -5.25 0.36 -18.35
N LYS A 92 -4.99 0.96 -17.19
CA LYS A 92 -5.48 0.50 -15.89
C LYS A 92 -6.58 1.42 -15.37
N LEU A 93 -7.57 0.85 -14.69
CA LEU A 93 -8.62 1.60 -14.01
C LEU A 93 -8.09 2.12 -12.68
N VAL A 94 -8.06 3.43 -12.49
CA VAL A 94 -7.53 4.08 -11.29
C VAL A 94 -8.58 4.96 -10.61
N ILE A 95 -8.54 5.05 -9.29
CA ILE A 95 -9.40 5.96 -8.52
C ILE A 95 -8.87 7.39 -8.66
N ARG A 96 -9.71 8.31 -9.09
CA ARG A 96 -9.41 9.73 -9.26
C ARG A 96 -10.38 10.58 -8.46
N LYS A 97 -9.95 11.79 -8.08
CA LYS A 97 -10.77 12.80 -7.42
C LYS A 97 -11.13 13.89 -8.42
N ASN A 98 -12.40 14.29 -8.50
CA ASN A 98 -12.83 15.41 -9.33
C ASN A 98 -12.68 16.75 -8.60
N LYS A 99 -12.83 17.87 -9.34
CA LYS A 99 -12.76 19.24 -8.77
C LYS A 99 -13.75 19.48 -7.62
N LYS A 100 -14.89 18.77 -7.62
CA LYS A 100 -15.93 18.85 -6.58
C LYS A 100 -15.64 17.95 -5.37
N GLY A 101 -14.47 17.31 -5.32
CA GLY A 101 -14.04 16.44 -4.23
C GLY A 101 -14.58 15.01 -4.26
N ASN A 102 -15.39 14.64 -5.25
CA ASN A 102 -15.95 13.30 -5.38
C ASN A 102 -14.98 12.36 -6.10
N PHE A 103 -14.91 11.11 -5.64
CA PHE A 103 -14.11 10.07 -6.26
C PHE A 103 -14.85 9.43 -7.44
N PHE A 104 -14.10 9.02 -8.46
CA PHE A 104 -14.56 8.24 -9.60
C PHE A 104 -13.44 7.32 -10.08
N VAL A 105 -13.77 6.30 -10.88
CA VAL A 105 -12.77 5.47 -11.55
C VAL A 105 -12.58 5.99 -12.96
N GLY A 106 -11.33 6.13 -13.41
CA GLY A 106 -11.01 6.49 -14.78
C GLY A 106 -9.84 5.66 -15.32
N CYS A 107 -9.76 5.53 -16.64
CA CYS A 107 -8.63 4.87 -17.29
C CYS A 107 -7.33 5.70 -17.14
N SER A 108 -6.19 5.04 -16.90
CA SER A 108 -4.85 5.65 -16.87
C SER A 108 -4.50 6.32 -18.20
N ASN A 109 -4.93 5.73 -19.33
CA ASN A 109 -4.64 6.21 -20.68
C ASN A 109 -5.51 7.40 -21.14
N TYR A 110 -6.17 8.13 -20.23
CA TYR A 110 -6.80 9.40 -20.59
C TYR A 110 -5.73 10.37 -21.12
N PRO A 111 -5.96 11.11 -22.23
CA PRO A 111 -7.23 11.35 -22.92
C PRO A 111 -7.61 10.33 -24.01
N LEU A 112 -6.73 9.39 -24.35
CA LEU A 112 -6.94 8.39 -25.41
C LEU A 112 -8.08 7.42 -25.07
N CYS A 113 -8.20 7.03 -23.80
CA CYS A 113 -9.33 6.25 -23.30
C CYS A 113 -10.12 7.08 -22.28
N LYS A 114 -11.36 7.44 -22.60
CA LYS A 114 -12.25 8.28 -21.79
C LYS A 114 -13.20 7.49 -20.89
N VAL A 115 -12.97 6.19 -20.72
CA VAL A 115 -13.80 5.36 -19.84
C VAL A 115 -13.72 5.86 -18.41
N THR A 116 -14.89 6.09 -17.83
CA THR A 116 -15.05 6.47 -16.43
C THR A 116 -16.22 5.72 -15.80
N TYR A 117 -16.11 5.45 -14.50
CA TYR A 117 -17.18 4.85 -13.70
C TYR A 117 -17.44 5.68 -12.44
N PRO A 118 -18.70 6.02 -12.15
CA PRO A 118 -19.05 6.76 -10.95
C PRO A 118 -18.86 5.90 -9.71
N LEU A 119 -18.32 6.49 -8.64
CA LEU A 119 -18.22 5.87 -7.33
C LEU A 119 -19.22 6.50 -6.35
N PRO A 120 -19.58 5.78 -5.28
CA PRO A 120 -20.44 6.31 -4.24
C PRO A 120 -19.76 7.42 -3.44
N HIS A 121 -20.51 8.48 -3.12
CA HIS A 121 -20.04 9.53 -2.23
C HIS A 121 -19.65 8.97 -0.85
N ALA A 122 -18.62 9.58 -0.25
CA ALA A 122 -18.12 9.28 1.09
C ALA A 122 -17.91 7.78 1.35
N SER A 123 -17.30 7.08 0.39
CA SER A 123 -16.99 5.65 0.51
C SER A 123 -15.51 5.38 0.29
N LYS A 124 -14.96 4.44 1.07
CA LYS A 124 -13.65 3.85 0.83
C LYS A 124 -13.83 2.68 -0.12
N ILE A 125 -13.10 2.70 -1.23
CA ILE A 125 -13.12 1.64 -2.24
C ILE A 125 -11.89 0.78 -2.04
N VAL A 126 -12.09 -0.54 -2.03
CA VAL A 126 -11.02 -1.52 -1.91
C VAL A 126 -11.08 -2.46 -3.11
N LYS A 127 -9.92 -2.67 -3.75
CA LYS A 127 -9.73 -3.62 -4.85
C LYS A 127 -10.03 -5.03 -4.35
N THR A 128 -10.86 -5.79 -5.07
CA THR A 128 -11.15 -7.20 -4.72
C THR A 128 -10.35 -8.20 -5.54
N GLY A 129 -9.75 -7.78 -6.65
CA GLY A 129 -9.11 -8.67 -7.64
C GLY A 129 -10.09 -9.45 -8.50
N LYS A 130 -11.39 -9.43 -8.20
CA LYS A 130 -12.42 -10.14 -8.98
C LYS A 130 -12.83 -9.32 -10.20
N VAL A 131 -13.13 -10.03 -11.29
CA VAL A 131 -13.70 -9.47 -12.51
C VAL A 131 -15.15 -9.91 -12.63
N CYS A 132 -16.04 -9.03 -13.09
CA CYS A 132 -17.44 -9.36 -13.30
C CYS A 132 -17.60 -10.32 -14.50
N ASN A 133 -18.21 -11.48 -14.26
CA ASN A 133 -18.43 -12.50 -15.30
C ASN A 133 -19.38 -12.03 -16.42
N LEU A 134 -20.20 -11.00 -16.19
CA LEU A 134 -21.17 -10.51 -17.18
C LEU A 134 -20.60 -9.44 -18.12
N CYS A 135 -19.72 -8.57 -17.62
CA CYS A 135 -19.25 -7.40 -18.38
C CYS A 135 -17.74 -7.20 -18.37
N GLY A 136 -16.98 -8.12 -17.76
CA GLY A 136 -15.51 -8.08 -17.72
C GLY A 136 -14.92 -6.92 -16.93
N THR A 137 -15.73 -6.14 -16.22
CA THR A 137 -15.27 -4.98 -15.44
C THR A 137 -14.91 -5.40 -14.00
N PRO A 138 -13.87 -4.82 -13.37
CA PRO A 138 -13.53 -5.16 -12.00
C PRO A 138 -14.67 -4.95 -10.99
N ILE A 139 -14.72 -5.84 -10.01
CA ILE A 139 -15.59 -5.75 -8.84
C ILE A 139 -14.81 -5.07 -7.71
N VAL A 140 -15.46 -4.15 -7.00
CA VAL A 140 -14.85 -3.42 -5.89
C VAL A 140 -15.66 -3.58 -4.62
N LYS A 141 -14.97 -3.56 -3.47
CA LYS A 141 -15.59 -3.56 -2.15
C LYS A 141 -15.78 -2.12 -1.70
N VAL A 142 -16.99 -1.79 -1.29
CA VAL A 142 -17.37 -0.44 -0.85
C VAL A 142 -17.59 -0.45 0.65
N ILE A 143 -16.83 0.40 1.35
CA ILE A 143 -16.92 0.59 2.79
C ILE A 143 -17.45 1.99 3.07
N ARG A 144 -18.53 2.07 3.85
CA ARG A 144 -19.15 3.32 4.30
C ARG A 144 -19.23 3.31 5.82
N LYS A 145 -18.94 4.44 6.45
CA LYS A 145 -19.01 4.57 7.90
C LYS A 145 -20.44 4.27 8.39
N GLY A 146 -20.57 3.35 9.34
CA GLY A 146 -21.86 2.97 9.94
C GLY A 146 -22.82 2.19 9.03
N LYS A 147 -22.39 1.69 7.86
CA LYS A 147 -23.23 0.88 6.97
C LYS A 147 -22.56 -0.45 6.64
N ARG A 148 -23.37 -1.46 6.30
CA ARG A 148 -22.88 -2.77 5.84
C ARG A 148 -21.99 -2.60 4.60
N THR A 149 -20.86 -3.29 4.60
CA THR A 149 -19.97 -3.41 3.45
C THR A 149 -20.58 -4.30 2.38
N PHE A 150 -20.39 -3.92 1.11
CA PHE A 150 -20.89 -4.69 -0.02
C PHE A 150 -19.89 -4.63 -1.19
N GLU A 151 -19.97 -5.59 -2.10
CA GLU A 151 -19.21 -5.62 -3.35
C GLU A 151 -20.09 -5.15 -4.50
N MET A 152 -19.52 -4.44 -5.48
CA MET A 152 -20.26 -3.99 -6.66
C MET A 152 -19.39 -4.01 -7.92
N CYS A 153 -20.02 -4.26 -9.06
CA CYS A 153 -19.40 -4.02 -10.37
C CYS A 153 -19.26 -2.52 -10.63
N LEU A 154 -18.14 -2.09 -11.22
CA LEU A 154 -17.93 -0.68 -11.54
C LEU A 154 -18.83 -0.20 -12.70
N ALA A 155 -19.13 -1.05 -13.69
CA ALA A 155 -19.91 -0.68 -14.87
C ALA A 155 -21.37 -0.31 -14.52
N PRO A 156 -21.82 0.95 -14.75
CA PRO A 156 -23.15 1.44 -14.40
C PRO A 156 -24.31 0.60 -14.93
N ASN A 157 -24.16 0.11 -16.16
CA ASN A 157 -25.23 -0.58 -16.89
C ASN A 157 -25.15 -2.11 -16.74
N CYS A 158 -24.28 -2.63 -15.86
CA CYS A 158 -24.19 -4.07 -15.64
C CYS A 158 -25.42 -4.58 -14.86
N PRO A 159 -26.09 -5.67 -15.30
CA PRO A 159 -27.20 -6.27 -14.56
C PRO A 159 -26.84 -6.64 -13.12
N SER A 160 -25.59 -7.06 -12.86
CA SER A 160 -25.10 -7.38 -11.52
C SER A 160 -25.02 -6.17 -10.58
N LYS A 161 -25.15 -4.95 -11.12
CA LYS A 161 -25.13 -3.70 -10.34
C LYS A 161 -26.53 -3.28 -9.90
N LYS A 162 -27.60 -3.97 -10.30
CA LYS A 162 -28.99 -3.59 -9.98
C LYS A 162 -29.27 -3.50 -8.47
N GLU A 163 -28.62 -4.31 -7.64
CA GLU A 163 -28.75 -4.21 -6.17
C GLU A 163 -28.29 -2.85 -5.61
N TRP A 164 -27.33 -2.20 -6.26
CA TRP A 164 -26.87 -0.85 -5.89
C TRP A 164 -27.91 0.24 -6.21
N ALA A 165 -28.57 0.14 -7.36
CA ALA A 165 -29.57 1.12 -7.80
C ALA A 165 -30.85 1.07 -6.95
N SER A 166 -31.30 -0.14 -6.56
CA SER A 166 -32.50 -0.30 -5.73
C SER A 166 -32.34 0.26 -4.31
N SER A 167 -31.12 0.37 -3.79
CA SER A 167 -30.85 0.95 -2.46
C SER A 167 -30.99 2.49 -2.39
N LYS A 168 -31.15 3.18 -3.53
CA LYS A 168 -31.44 4.64 -3.57
C LYS A 168 -32.91 4.99 -3.39
N ASN A 169 -33.84 4.04 -3.61
CA ASN A 169 -35.27 4.32 -3.60
C ASN A 169 -35.91 4.17 -2.20
N ASN A 170 -35.13 3.95 -1.15
CA ASN A 170 -35.65 3.72 0.21
C ASN A 170 -35.20 4.78 1.23
N THR A 171 -34.96 6.01 0.78
CA THR A 171 -34.71 7.17 1.67
C THR A 171 -35.54 8.40 1.27
N ASN A 172 -36.78 8.19 0.82
CA ASN A 172 -37.75 9.28 0.65
C ASN A 172 -39.13 8.83 1.17
N SER A 173 -39.22 8.69 2.48
CA SER A 173 -40.50 8.66 3.20
C SER A 173 -40.22 9.13 4.62
N TYR A 174 -40.34 10.43 4.86
CA TYR A 174 -40.95 11.13 5.99
C TYR A 174 -40.86 12.64 5.73
#